data_AF-A0A7J8BQ87-F1
#
_entry.id   AF-A0A7J8BQ87-F1
#
_cell.length_a   1.000
_cell.length_b   1.000
_cell.length_c   1.000
_cell.angle_alpha   90.00
_cell.angle_beta   90.00
_cell.angle_gamma   90.00
#
_symmetry.space_group_name_H-M   'P 1'
#
loop_
_entity.id
_entity.type
_entity.pdbx_description
1 polymer ?
#
loop_
_entity_poly.entity_id
_entity_poly.type
_entity_poly.pdbx_seq_one_letter_code
_entity_poly.pdbx_strand_id
1 'polypeptide(L)'
;MRHAVCLYYLILRALDTLEDDMTINTEEKVLMLQNFHSYLYEPDWRFMESKEKDRQVLEDFPTISLEFRNLTKKYQTVIVDICRKMGCGMAEFLVKEVTSEQEWDQKTP
;
A
#
# COMPACT_ATOMS: atom_id res chain seq x y z
N MET A 1 -12.51 -17.72 2.05
CA MET A 1 -12.63 -16.25 1.99
C MET A 1 -11.87 -15.53 3.11
N ARG A 2 -11.91 -16.00 4.36
CA ARG A 2 -11.19 -15.38 5.49
C ARG A 2 -9.71 -15.04 5.22
N HIS A 3 -8.98 -15.96 4.57
CA HIS A 3 -7.55 -15.76 4.29
C HIS A 3 -7.31 -14.61 3.29
N ALA A 4 -8.05 -14.58 2.18
CA ALA A 4 -7.93 -13.50 1.19
C ALA A 4 -8.27 -12.12 1.77
N VAL A 5 -9.30 -12.05 2.63
CA VAL A 5 -9.67 -10.80 3.33
C VAL A 5 -8.60 -10.37 4.33
N CYS A 6 -8.01 -11.32 5.06
CA CYS A 6 -6.91 -11.03 5.98
C CYS A 6 -5.70 -10.44 5.25
N LEU A 7 -5.26 -11.08 4.16
CA LEU A 7 -4.14 -10.60 3.36
C LEU A 7 -4.43 -9.25 2.72
N TYR A 8 -5.64 -9.05 2.19
CA TYR A 8 -6.06 -7.76 1.67
C TYR A 8 -5.93 -6.65 2.72
N TYR A 9 -6.38 -6.89 3.96
CA TYR A 9 -6.24 -5.93 5.04
C TYR A 9 -4.79 -5.65 5.42
N LEU A 10 -3.93 -6.68 5.52
CA LEU A 10 -2.52 -6.51 5.84
C LEU A 10 -1.76 -5.74 4.75
N ILE A 11 -2.08 -6.00 3.48
CA ILE A 11 -1.48 -5.30 2.34
C ILE A 11 -1.90 -3.82 2.35
N LEU A 12 -3.18 -3.53 2.57
CA LEU A 12 -3.64 -2.14 2.70
C LEU A 12 -3.03 -1.44 3.92
N ARG A 13 -2.89 -2.15 5.05
CA ARG A 13 -2.20 -1.58 6.22
C ARG A 13 -0.75 -1.21 5.91
N ALA A 14 -0.04 -2.04 5.15
CA ALA A 14 1.31 -1.73 4.72
C ALA A 14 1.35 -0.49 3.79
N LEU A 15 0.39 -0.37 2.87
CA LEU A 15 0.25 0.82 2.03
C LEU A 15 -0.02 2.08 2.86
N ASP A 16 -0.99 2.04 3.78
CA ASP A 16 -1.31 3.14 4.68
C ASP A 16 -0.11 3.53 5.54
N THR A 17 0.65 2.55 6.04
CA THR A 17 1.86 2.80 6.87
C THR A 17 2.92 3.57 6.10
N LEU A 18 3.05 3.38 4.78
CA LEU A 18 3.97 4.18 3.95
C LEU A 18 3.45 5.60 3.72
N GLU A 19 2.14 5.76 3.55
CA GLU A 19 1.51 7.05 3.32
C GLU A 19 1.59 7.93 4.58
N ASP A 20 1.26 7.36 5.74
CA ASP A 20 1.25 8.02 7.05
C ASP A 20 2.65 8.43 7.54
N ASP A 21 3.72 7.74 7.10
CA ASP A 21 5.06 7.96 7.62
C ASP A 21 5.66 9.28 7.10
N MET A 22 5.56 10.34 7.90
CA MET A 22 6.06 11.68 7.57
C MET A 22 7.59 11.80 7.57
N THR A 23 8.33 10.73 7.90
CA THR A 23 9.80 10.73 7.87
C THR A 23 10.38 10.34 6.50
N ILE A 24 9.57 9.71 5.64
CA ILE A 24 9.95 9.34 4.27
C ILE A 24 9.89 10.58 3.39
N ASN A 25 10.92 10.79 2.55
CA ASN A 25 10.94 11.88 1.60
C ASN A 25 9.73 11.78 0.63
N THR A 26 9.10 12.91 0.31
CA THR A 26 7.89 12.93 -0.53
C THR A 26 8.12 12.31 -1.92
N GLU A 27 9.25 12.55 -2.58
CA GLU A 27 9.55 11.98 -3.91
C GLU A 27 9.68 10.45 -3.84
N GLU A 28 10.39 9.96 -2.82
CA GLU A 28 10.55 8.53 -2.54
C GLU A 28 9.20 7.89 -2.21
N LYS A 29 8.42 8.51 -1.32
CA LYS A 29 7.08 8.05 -0.92
C LYS A 29 6.14 7.94 -2.12
N VAL A 30 6.12 8.94 -3.01
CA VAL A 30 5.31 8.92 -4.24
C VAL A 30 5.68 7.72 -5.10
N LEU A 31 6.97 7.46 -5.31
CA LEU A 31 7.44 6.30 -6.08
C LEU A 31 7.06 4.98 -5.41
N MET A 32 7.21 4.88 -4.08
CA MET A 32 6.85 3.68 -3.33
C MET A 32 5.34 3.40 -3.41
N LEU A 33 4.49 4.40 -3.23
CA LEU A 33 3.03 4.25 -3.29
C LEU A 33 2.56 3.84 -4.70
N GLN A 34 3.09 4.46 -5.75
CA GLN A 34 2.74 4.10 -7.13
C GLN A 34 3.18 2.67 -7.48
N ASN A 35 4.36 2.26 -7.02
CA ASN A 35 4.92 0.94 -7.30
C ASN A 35 4.51 -0.13 -6.29
N PHE A 36 3.79 0.20 -5.22
CA PHE A 36 3.48 -0.74 -4.13
C PHE A 36 2.84 -2.05 -4.62
N HIS A 37 2.00 -1.97 -5.64
CA HIS A 37 1.36 -3.13 -6.25
C HIS A 37 2.34 -4.12 -6.91
N SER A 38 3.53 -3.67 -7.37
CA SER A 38 4.56 -4.55 -7.93
C SER A 38 5.30 -5.31 -6.84
N TYR A 39 5.50 -4.69 -5.67
CA TYR A 39 6.18 -5.31 -4.52
C TYR A 39 5.47 -6.56 -4.00
N LEU A 40 4.17 -6.70 -4.26
CA LEU A 40 3.42 -7.94 -3.99
C LEU A 40 4.02 -9.17 -4.71
N TYR A 41 4.69 -8.96 -5.84
CA TYR A 41 5.35 -10.00 -6.62
C TYR A 41 6.85 -10.09 -6.36
N GLU A 42 7.44 -9.20 -5.56
CA GLU A 42 8.85 -9.18 -5.21
C GLU A 42 9.07 -9.92 -3.88
N PRO A 43 9.69 -11.12 -3.87
CA PRO A 43 9.73 -11.96 -2.67
C PRO A 43 10.49 -11.36 -1.50
N ASP A 44 11.55 -10.60 -1.79
CA ASP A 44 12.47 -10.07 -0.79
C ASP A 44 12.20 -8.61 -0.45
N TRP A 45 11.18 -8.00 -1.07
CA TRP A 45 10.86 -6.61 -0.83
C TRP A 45 10.37 -6.43 0.61
N ARG A 46 10.98 -5.46 1.29
CA ARG A 46 10.65 -5.01 2.64
C ARG A 46 11.12 -3.58 2.83
N PHE A 47 10.54 -2.88 3.79
CA PHE A 47 10.95 -1.53 4.14
C PHE A 47 11.26 -1.43 5.63
N MET A 48 12.51 -1.10 5.97
CA MET A 48 13.06 -1.16 7.33
C MET A 48 13.19 0.22 8.00
N GLU A 49 12.94 1.30 7.26
CA GLU A 49 13.20 2.66 7.74
C GLU A 49 12.00 3.30 8.46
N SER A 50 10.81 2.71 8.35
CA SER A 50 9.58 3.29 8.89
C SER A 50 9.63 3.51 10.40
N LYS A 51 9.07 4.63 10.85
CA LYS A 51 8.92 5.01 12.27
C LYS A 51 7.52 4.82 12.81
N GLU A 52 6.60 4.35 11.98
CA GLU A 52 5.20 4.15 12.34
C GLU A 52 4.98 3.00 13.33
N LYS A 53 3.83 3.04 14.00
CA LYS A 53 3.43 2.02 14.99
C LYS A 53 3.30 0.63 14.36
N ASP A 54 2.80 0.58 13.13
CA ASP A 54 2.47 -0.66 12.41
C ASP A 54 3.60 -1.11 11.47
N ARG A 55 4.81 -0.50 11.56
CA ARG A 55 5.97 -0.77 10.69
C ARG A 55 6.33 -2.26 10.51
N GLN A 56 5.93 -3.13 11.43
CA GLN A 56 6.16 -4.58 11.31
C GLN A 56 5.56 -5.16 10.02
N VAL A 57 4.44 -4.62 9.52
CA VAL A 57 3.86 -5.10 8.25
C VAL A 57 4.74 -4.76 7.04
N LEU A 58 5.63 -3.77 7.16
CA LEU A 58 6.60 -3.38 6.14
C LEU A 58 7.92 -4.13 6.29
N GLU A 59 8.39 -4.32 7.54
CA GLU A 59 9.62 -5.04 7.85
C GLU A 59 9.52 -6.54 7.49
N ASP A 60 8.35 -7.16 7.78
CA ASP A 60 8.04 -8.57 7.48
C ASP A 60 7.09 -8.72 6.27
N PHE A 61 7.09 -7.74 5.36
CA PHE A 61 6.33 -7.81 4.12
C PHE A 61 6.63 -9.04 3.24
N PRO A 62 7.85 -9.63 3.22
CA PRO A 62 8.12 -10.88 2.53
C PRO A 62 7.16 -12.03 2.91
N THR A 63 6.77 -12.11 4.18
CA THR A 63 5.81 -13.10 4.68
C THR A 63 4.41 -12.85 4.13
N ILE A 64 3.97 -11.58 4.14
CA ILE A 64 2.65 -11.18 3.59
C ILE A 64 2.60 -11.42 2.08
N SER A 65 3.65 -11.02 1.36
CA SER A 65 3.72 -11.15 -0.10
C SER A 65 3.81 -12.62 -0.54
N LEU A 66 4.46 -13.47 0.25
CA LEU A 66 4.48 -14.92 0.02
C LEU A 66 3.07 -15.53 0.08
N GLU A 67 2.33 -15.26 1.15
CA GLU A 67 0.96 -15.77 1.31
C GLU A 67 0.01 -15.19 0.24
N PHE A 68 0.20 -13.92 -0.13
CA PHE A 68 -0.49 -13.32 -1.27
C PHE A 68 -0.23 -14.09 -2.58
N ARG A 69 1.04 -14.42 -2.89
CA ARG A 69 1.40 -15.17 -4.10
C ARG A 69 0.83 -16.59 -4.12
N ASN A 70 0.49 -17.15 -2.95
CA ASN A 70 -0.17 -18.46 -2.81
C ASN A 70 -1.71 -18.39 -3.02
N LEU A 71 -2.31 -17.20 -3.06
CA LEU A 71 -3.75 -17.07 -3.34
C LEU A 71 -4.09 -17.47 -4.78
N THR A 72 -5.35 -17.88 -5.02
CA THR A 72 -5.83 -18.07 -6.40
C THR A 72 -5.76 -16.76 -7.19
N LYS A 73 -5.43 -16.84 -8.49
CA LYS A 73 -5.23 -15.68 -9.37
C LYS A 73 -6.38 -14.66 -9.34
N LYS A 74 -7.63 -15.11 -9.23
CA LYS A 74 -8.80 -14.21 -9.10
C LYS A 74 -8.70 -13.23 -7.93
N TYR A 75 -8.16 -13.67 -6.78
CA TYR A 75 -7.98 -12.80 -5.61
C TYR A 75 -6.76 -11.91 -5.77
N GLN A 76 -5.66 -12.44 -6.33
CA GLN A 76 -4.47 -11.66 -6.62
C GLN A 76 -4.79 -10.45 -7.52
N THR A 77 -5.51 -10.69 -8.62
CA THR A 77 -5.89 -9.64 -9.57
C THR A 77 -6.70 -8.52 -8.91
N VAL A 78 -7.67 -8.87 -8.06
CA VAL A 78 -8.50 -7.87 -7.35
C VAL A 78 -7.66 -7.05 -6.38
N ILE A 79 -6.83 -7.72 -5.56
CA ILE A 79 -5.99 -7.04 -4.57
C ILE A 79 -4.99 -6.10 -5.25
N VAL A 80 -4.32 -6.56 -6.32
CA VAL A 80 -3.35 -5.75 -7.08
C VAL A 80 -3.99 -4.55 -7.73
N ASP A 81 -5.17 -4.71 -8.35
CA ASP A 81 -5.86 -3.59 -8.99
C ASP A 81 -6.28 -2.52 -7.97
N ILE A 82 -6.77 -2.94 -6.81
CA ILE A 82 -7.12 -2.00 -5.73
C ILE A 82 -5.87 -1.32 -5.17
N CYS A 83 -4.81 -2.06 -4.86
CA CYS A 83 -3.56 -1.49 -4.35
C CYS A 83 -2.96 -0.47 -5.31
N ARG A 84 -3.01 -0.75 -6.62
CA ARG A 84 -2.56 0.18 -7.66
C ARG A 84 -3.38 1.46 -7.66
N LYS A 85 -4.71 1.35 -7.64
CA LYS A 85 -5.61 2.52 -7.63
C LYS A 85 -5.44 3.36 -6.36
N MET A 86 -5.36 2.73 -5.19
CA MET A 86 -5.13 3.41 -3.91
C MET A 86 -3.76 4.07 -3.87
N GLY A 87 -2.69 3.36 -4.23
CA GLY A 87 -1.33 3.91 -4.24
C GLY A 87 -1.18 5.09 -5.19
N CYS A 88 -1.78 5.02 -6.40
CA CYS A 88 -1.83 6.17 -7.30
C CYS A 88 -2.64 7.34 -6.72
N GLY A 89 -3.82 7.08 -6.16
CA GLY A 89 -4.65 8.13 -5.54
C GLY A 89 -3.92 8.83 -4.39
N MET A 90 -3.35 8.07 -3.45
CA MET A 90 -2.56 8.61 -2.34
C MET A 90 -1.38 9.45 -2.83
N ALA A 91 -0.65 8.97 -3.85
CA ALA A 91 0.45 9.72 -4.45
C ALA A 91 0.00 11.04 -5.09
N GLU A 92 -1.15 11.07 -5.76
CA GLU A 92 -1.71 12.30 -6.33
C GLU A 92 -2.07 13.33 -5.24
N PHE A 93 -2.63 12.89 -4.12
CA PHE A 93 -2.99 13.75 -2.98
C PHE A 93 -1.78 14.23 -2.17
N LEU A 94 -0.64 13.54 -2.23
CA LEU A 94 0.60 14.03 -1.61
C LEU A 94 1.22 15.20 -2.39
N VAL A 95 1.01 15.25 -3.70
CA VAL A 95 1.53 16.31 -4.58
C VAL A 95 0.56 17.50 -4.67
N LYS A 96 -0.74 17.26 -4.53
CA LYS A 96 -1.77 18.30 -4.54
C LYS A 96 -2.19 18.64 -3.10
N GLU A 97 -1.94 19.85 -2.63
CA GLU A 97 -2.65 20.35 -1.44
C GLU A 97 -4.17 20.30 -1.71
N VAL A 98 -4.92 19.59 -0.86
CA VAL A 98 -6.38 19.52 -0.96
C VAL A 98 -6.94 20.89 -0.61
N THR A 99 -7.54 21.58 -1.58
CA THR A 99 -8.00 22.96 -1.45
C THR A 99 -9.53 23.11 -1.47
N SER A 100 -10.28 22.05 -1.76
CA SER A 100 -11.75 22.14 -1.89
C SER A 100 -12.52 20.92 -1.36
N GLU A 101 -13.76 21.12 -0.90
CA GLU A 101 -14.67 20.06 -0.39
C GLU A 101 -14.90 18.92 -1.42
N GLN A 102 -14.82 19.21 -2.72
CA GLN A 102 -14.94 18.19 -3.78
C GLN A 102 -13.74 17.24 -3.85
N GLU A 103 -12.55 17.70 -3.47
CA GLU A 103 -11.34 16.87 -3.39
C GLU A 103 -11.34 15.99 -2.12
N TRP A 104 -12.04 16.41 -1.07
CA TRP A 104 -12.26 15.60 0.14
C TRP A 104 -13.14 14.36 -0.13
N ASP A 105 -14.23 14.53 -0.89
CA ASP A 105 -15.10 13.41 -1.30
C ASP A 105 -14.35 12.39 -2.17
N GLN A 106 -13.37 12.84 -2.94
CA GLN A 106 -12.56 11.98 -3.82
C GLN A 106 -11.47 11.21 -3.06
N LYS A 107 -11.10 11.65 -1.85
CA LYS A 107 -10.14 10.98 -0.95
C LYS A 107 -10.76 9.77 -0.22
N THR A 108 -12.08 9.68 -0.16
CA THR A 108 -12.80 8.68 0.64
C THR A 108 -13.69 7.82 -0.26
N PRO A 109 -13.27 6.61 -0.67
CA PRO A 109 -14.12 5.69 -1.43
C PRO A 109 -15.26 5.08 -0.60
#